data_AF-A0A1A0HG42-F1
#
_entry.id   AF-A0A1A0HG42-F1
#
_cell.length_a   1.000
_cell.length_b   1.000
_cell.length_c   1.000
_cell.angle_alpha   90.00
_cell.angle_beta   90.00
_cell.angle_gamma   90.00
#
_symmetry.space_group_name_H-M   'P 1'
#
loop_
_entity.id
_entity.type
_entity.pdbx_description
1 polymer ?
#
loop_
_entity_poly.entity_id
_entity_poly.type
_entity_poly.pdbx_seq_one_letter_code
_entity_poly.pdbx_strand_id
1 'polypeptide(L)'
;MFGAFKSTLAAQGGYLWKKAPRLSMPQKSRLKQRMRLVDQNIDVLYQSLKAAGEETTNCKKIDALYFNLPREKDMVARDKYTTFDKKVKGYRKSVHLVPKWTRTTFRENPKYF
;
A
#
# COMPACT_ATOMS: atom_id res chain seq x y z
N MET A 1 -14.11 33.09 -20.75
CA MET A 1 -15.23 32.92 -21.70
C MET A 1 -14.95 31.65 -22.50
N PHE A 2 -15.80 30.62 -22.39
CA PHE A 2 -15.66 29.38 -23.16
C PHE A 2 -15.95 29.68 -24.65
N GLY A 3 -15.06 29.29 -25.57
CA GLY A 3 -15.26 29.46 -27.01
C GLY A 3 -16.36 28.55 -27.56
N ALA A 4 -17.05 29.00 -28.60
CA ALA A 4 -18.37 28.53 -29.01
C ALA A 4 -18.50 27.06 -29.47
N PHE A 5 -17.44 26.31 -29.76
CA PHE A 5 -17.59 24.98 -30.39
C PHE A 5 -16.52 23.96 -29.99
N LYS A 6 -16.55 23.50 -28.73
CA LYS A 6 -16.24 22.10 -28.33
C LYS A 6 -16.63 21.85 -26.86
N SER A 7 -17.86 22.20 -26.50
CA SER A 7 -18.48 21.82 -25.22
C SER A 7 -18.94 20.35 -25.27
N THR A 8 -18.05 19.42 -25.59
CA THR A 8 -18.39 18.00 -25.46
C THR A 8 -18.28 17.60 -24.00
N LEU A 9 -19.24 16.84 -23.47
CA LEU A 9 -19.17 16.26 -22.11
C LEU A 9 -17.84 15.51 -21.91
N ALA A 10 -17.28 14.93 -22.97
CA ALA A 10 -15.93 14.36 -23.01
C ALA A 10 -14.84 15.33 -22.51
N ALA A 11 -14.88 16.61 -22.92
CA ALA A 11 -13.95 17.64 -22.46
C ALA A 11 -14.22 18.12 -21.03
N GLN A 12 -15.44 17.91 -20.50
CA GLN A 12 -15.85 18.27 -19.13
C GLN A 12 -15.87 17.05 -18.18
N GLY A 13 -15.00 16.06 -18.41
CA GLY A 13 -14.90 14.86 -17.54
C GLY A 13 -15.60 13.61 -18.07
N GLY A 14 -15.99 13.57 -19.35
CA GLY A 14 -16.63 12.41 -19.96
C GLY A 14 -15.72 11.20 -20.17
N TYR A 15 -14.42 11.30 -19.84
CA TYR A 15 -13.57 10.12 -19.71
C TYR A 15 -13.91 9.36 -18.41
N LEU A 16 -14.59 8.22 -18.56
CA LEU A 16 -15.00 7.39 -17.44
C LEU A 16 -13.86 6.49 -16.95
N TRP A 17 -13.20 6.90 -15.87
CA TRP A 17 -12.32 6.02 -15.09
C TRP A 17 -13.16 5.09 -14.20
N LYS A 18 -13.70 4.01 -14.77
CA LYS A 18 -14.52 3.04 -14.02
C LYS A 18 -13.67 2.27 -12.99
N LYS A 19 -13.55 2.84 -11.79
CA LYS A 19 -12.85 2.25 -10.65
C LYS A 19 -13.83 2.05 -9.50
N ALA A 20 -13.87 0.84 -8.95
CA ALA A 20 -14.70 0.57 -7.77
C ALA A 20 -14.16 1.37 -6.55
N PRO A 21 -15.03 1.86 -5.65
CA PRO A 21 -14.60 2.57 -4.45
C PRO A 21 -13.94 1.63 -3.42
N ARG A 22 -14.20 0.31 -3.52
CA ARG A 22 -13.74 -0.72 -2.58
C ARG A 22 -13.06 -1.89 -3.29
N LEU A 23 -12.17 -2.56 -2.57
CA LEU A 23 -11.54 -3.82 -2.98
C LEU A 23 -12.53 -4.99 -2.91
N SER A 24 -12.50 -5.87 -3.91
CA SER A 24 -13.23 -7.13 -3.89
C SER A 24 -12.56 -8.16 -2.97
N MET A 25 -13.30 -9.19 -2.54
CA MET A 25 -12.76 -10.25 -1.66
C MET A 25 -11.53 -10.96 -2.27
N PRO A 26 -11.53 -11.36 -3.56
CA PRO A 26 -10.34 -11.93 -4.18
C PRO A 26 -9.15 -10.97 -4.23
N GLN A 27 -9.39 -9.66 -4.43
CA GLN A 27 -8.30 -8.67 -4.42
C GLN A 27 -7.72 -8.50 -3.02
N LYS A 28 -8.55 -8.51 -1.97
CA LYS A 28 -8.11 -8.50 -0.57
C LYS A 28 -7.27 -9.74 -0.24
N SER A 29 -7.68 -10.91 -0.71
CA SER A 29 -6.92 -12.16 -0.51
C SER A 29 -5.53 -12.08 -1.16
N ARG A 30 -5.46 -11.66 -2.43
CA ARG A 30 -4.18 -11.50 -3.15
C ARG A 30 -3.29 -10.42 -2.51
N LEU A 31 -3.87 -9.36 -1.97
CA LEU A 31 -3.10 -8.35 -1.24
C LEU A 31 -2.47 -8.94 0.02
N LYS A 32 -3.23 -9.72 0.81
CA LYS A 32 -2.67 -10.44 1.98
C LYS A 32 -1.55 -11.39 1.58
N GLN A 33 -1.72 -12.14 0.49
CA GLN A 33 -0.68 -13.02 -0.04
C GLN A 33 0.60 -12.26 -0.40
N ARG A 34 0.49 -11.12 -1.09
CA ARG A 34 1.65 -10.27 -1.41
C ARG A 34 2.33 -9.72 -0.17
N MET A 35 1.57 -9.31 0.85
CA MET A 35 2.13 -8.84 2.11
C MET A 35 2.93 -9.94 2.81
N ARG A 36 2.36 -11.15 2.91
CA ARG A 36 3.06 -12.31 3.47
C ARG A 36 4.32 -12.69 2.69
N LEU A 37 4.27 -12.62 1.36
CA LEU A 37 5.44 -12.89 0.52
C LEU A 37 6.57 -11.89 0.81
N VAL A 38 6.25 -10.61 0.95
CA VAL A 38 7.23 -9.58 1.32
C VAL A 38 7.80 -9.87 2.71
N ASP A 39 6.96 -10.22 3.68
CA ASP A 39 7.40 -10.55 5.04
C ASP A 39 8.35 -11.76 5.03
N GLN A 40 8.00 -12.83 4.30
CA GLN A 40 8.85 -14.02 4.13
C GLN A 40 10.20 -13.69 3.49
N ASN A 41 10.21 -12.85 2.46
CA ASN A 41 11.47 -12.44 1.82
C ASN A 41 12.37 -11.67 2.80
N ILE A 42 11.79 -10.80 3.63
CA ILE A 42 12.54 -10.07 4.66
C ILE A 42 13.09 -11.05 5.71
N ASP A 43 12.28 -12.02 6.16
CA ASP A 43 12.70 -13.03 7.13
C ASP A 43 13.88 -13.86 6.59
N VAL A 44 13.80 -14.35 5.34
CA VAL A 44 14.87 -15.14 4.70
C VAL A 44 16.14 -14.32 4.55
N LEU A 45 16.03 -13.08 4.07
CA LEU A 45 17.19 -12.20 3.91
C LEU A 45 17.85 -11.90 5.26
N TYR A 46 17.05 -11.58 6.28
CA TYR A 46 17.57 -11.29 7.61
C TYR A 46 18.28 -12.51 8.21
N GLN A 47 17.67 -13.70 8.14
CA GLN A 47 18.30 -14.93 8.63
C GLN A 47 19.60 -15.28 7.89
N SER A 48 19.62 -15.10 6.57
CA SER A 48 20.80 -15.45 5.74
C SER A 48 22.01 -14.55 5.97
N LEU A 49 21.78 -13.27 6.31
CA LEU A 49 22.83 -12.26 6.47
C LEU A 49 23.26 -12.09 7.93
N LYS A 50 22.49 -12.63 8.88
CA LYS A 50 22.77 -12.53 10.30
C LYS A 50 23.97 -13.42 10.65
N ALA A 51 25.06 -12.81 11.12
CA ALA A 51 26.22 -13.54 11.61
C ALA A 51 25.89 -14.27 12.92
N ALA A 52 26.57 -15.40 13.16
CA ALA A 52 26.39 -16.17 14.39
C ALA A 52 26.83 -15.33 15.60
N GLY A 53 25.91 -15.10 16.54
CA GLY A 53 26.16 -14.32 17.76
C GLY A 53 25.85 -12.82 17.67
N GLU A 54 25.49 -12.31 16.50
CA GLU A 54 25.07 -10.91 16.32
C GLU A 54 23.55 -10.78 16.24
N GLU A 55 22.99 -9.67 16.72
CA GLU A 55 21.55 -9.38 16.63
C GLU A 55 21.16 -8.68 15.32
N THR A 56 22.12 -8.15 14.57
CA THR A 56 21.88 -7.35 13.35
C THR A 56 22.60 -7.94 12.14
N THR A 57 22.15 -7.60 10.94
CA THR A 57 22.71 -8.11 9.66
C THR A 57 23.83 -7.24 9.08
N ASN A 58 24.29 -6.24 9.84
CA ASN A 58 25.16 -5.13 9.38
C ASN A 58 24.55 -4.28 8.23
N CYS A 59 23.35 -4.64 7.76
CA CYS A 59 22.62 -3.98 6.69
C CYS A 59 21.45 -3.19 7.26
N LYS A 60 21.68 -1.90 7.55
CA LYS A 60 20.69 -0.99 8.16
C LYS A 60 19.29 -1.05 7.53
N LYS A 61 19.20 -1.23 6.21
CA LYS A 61 17.91 -1.32 5.50
C LYS A 61 17.13 -2.58 5.84
N ILE A 62 17.81 -3.73 5.93
CA ILE A 62 17.19 -5.02 6.24
C ILE A 62 16.79 -5.03 7.70
N ASP A 63 17.66 -4.56 8.60
CA ASP A 63 17.35 -4.43 10.01
C ASP A 63 16.15 -3.49 10.23
N ALA A 64 16.13 -2.32 9.57
CA ALA A 64 14.99 -1.40 9.66
C ALA A 64 13.68 -2.02 9.13
N LEU A 65 13.74 -2.79 8.03
CA LEU A 65 12.56 -3.49 7.52
C LEU A 65 12.11 -4.61 8.46
N TYR A 66 13.03 -5.35 9.06
CA TYR A 66 12.71 -6.45 9.96
C TYR A 66 12.10 -5.97 11.27
N PHE A 67 12.64 -4.90 11.86
CA PHE A 67 12.23 -4.39 13.17
C PHE A 67 11.07 -3.40 13.12
N ASN A 68 11.04 -2.49 12.13
CA ASN A 68 10.04 -1.42 12.11
C ASN A 68 8.78 -1.80 11.30
N LEU A 69 8.93 -2.57 10.22
CA LEU A 69 7.80 -2.85 9.32
C LEU A 69 6.82 -3.85 9.97
N PRO A 70 5.54 -3.49 10.15
CA PRO A 70 4.58 -4.42 10.75
C PRO A 70 4.23 -5.55 9.78
N ARG A 71 4.19 -6.79 10.29
CA ARG A 71 3.85 -7.98 9.51
C ARG A 71 2.36 -8.02 9.18
N GLU A 72 1.99 -8.77 8.14
CA GLU A 72 0.60 -8.87 7.69
C GLU A 72 -0.35 -9.30 8.82
N LYS A 73 0.10 -10.20 9.70
CA LYS A 73 -0.71 -10.69 10.82
C LYS A 73 -0.96 -9.63 11.90
N ASP A 74 0.01 -8.74 12.13
CA ASP A 74 -0.01 -7.75 13.23
C ASP A 74 -0.77 -6.48 12.81
N MET A 75 -0.95 -6.26 11.50
CA MET A 75 -1.69 -5.12 10.96
C MET A 75 -3.19 -5.19 11.21
N VAL A 76 -3.80 -4.05 11.50
CA VAL A 76 -5.25 -3.88 11.53
C VAL A 76 -5.84 -4.02 10.12
N ALA A 77 -7.00 -4.65 10.00
CA ALA A 77 -7.68 -4.85 8.72
C ALA A 77 -7.92 -3.54 7.95
N ARG A 78 -8.14 -2.43 8.66
CA ARG A 78 -8.29 -1.08 8.06
C ARG A 78 -7.02 -0.65 7.31
N ASP A 79 -5.85 -0.80 7.93
CA ASP A 79 -4.57 -0.40 7.33
C ASP A 79 -4.13 -1.33 6.20
N LYS A 80 -4.54 -2.60 6.22
CA LYS A 80 -4.30 -3.52 5.10
C LYS A 80 -4.94 -3.06 3.80
N TYR A 81 -6.11 -2.42 3.87
CA TYR A 81 -6.93 -2.14 2.68
C TYR A 81 -7.09 -0.66 2.37
N THR A 82 -6.69 0.23 3.28
CA THR A 82 -6.78 1.68 3.12
C THR A 82 -5.48 2.38 3.51
N THR A 83 -5.10 3.40 2.76
CA THR A 83 -3.99 4.30 3.05
C THR A 83 -4.50 5.67 3.45
N PHE A 84 -3.66 6.43 4.16
CA PHE A 84 -3.91 7.83 4.43
C PHE A 84 -3.97 8.68 3.14
N ASP A 85 -4.98 9.54 3.03
CA ASP A 85 -5.05 10.58 1.99
C ASP A 85 -5.61 11.88 2.59
N LYS A 86 -4.78 12.92 2.65
CA LYS A 86 -5.13 14.22 3.24
C LYS A 86 -6.29 14.94 2.55
N LYS A 87 -6.61 14.58 1.30
CA LYS A 87 -7.59 15.29 0.46
C LYS A 87 -9.00 14.70 0.53
N VAL A 88 -9.15 13.51 1.12
CA VAL A 88 -10.41 12.76 1.14
C VAL A 88 -11.08 12.94 2.50
N LYS A 89 -12.41 13.09 2.51
CA LYS A 89 -13.19 13.12 3.75
C LYS A 89 -12.95 11.82 4.55
N GLY A 90 -12.57 11.96 5.82
CA GLY A 90 -12.21 10.81 6.67
C GLY A 90 -10.79 10.29 6.47
N TYR A 91 -9.96 11.03 5.72
CA TYR A 91 -8.51 10.84 5.59
C TYR A 91 -8.05 9.46 5.11
N ARG A 92 -8.94 8.67 4.51
CA ARG A 92 -8.65 7.31 4.04
C ARG A 92 -9.06 7.11 2.60
N LYS A 93 -8.20 6.41 1.86
CA LYS A 93 -8.44 5.98 0.48
C LYS A 93 -8.14 4.50 0.34
N SER A 94 -8.91 3.77 -0.47
CA SER A 94 -8.63 2.38 -0.77
C SER A 94 -7.27 2.21 -1.48
N VAL A 95 -6.47 1.24 -1.03
CA VAL A 95 -5.08 1.05 -1.49
C VAL A 95 -5.00 0.82 -3.00
N HIS A 96 -5.99 0.17 -3.63
CA HIS A 96 -5.98 -0.11 -5.07
C HIS A 96 -6.10 1.12 -5.97
N LEU A 97 -6.41 2.27 -5.39
CA LEU A 97 -6.45 3.56 -6.09
C LEU A 97 -5.09 4.27 -6.05
N VAL A 98 -4.10 3.70 -5.36
CA VAL A 98 -2.72 4.21 -5.34
C VAL A 98 -1.98 3.68 -6.58
N PRO A 99 -1.20 4.52 -7.28
CA PRO A 99 -0.40 4.07 -8.41
C PRO A 99 0.54 2.93 -8.00
N LYS A 100 0.61 1.89 -8.84
CA LYS A 100 1.52 0.74 -8.64
C LYS A 100 1.37 0.04 -7.27
N TRP A 101 0.17 0.08 -6.69
CA TRP A 101 -0.10 -0.47 -5.35
C TRP A 101 0.22 -1.96 -5.16
N THR A 102 0.36 -2.71 -6.25
CA THR A 102 0.74 -4.13 -6.20
C THR A 102 2.23 -4.34 -5.97
N ARG A 103 3.07 -3.33 -6.22
CA ARG A 103 4.53 -3.37 -6.09
C ARG A 103 5.04 -2.54 -4.91
N THR A 104 4.34 -1.46 -4.58
CA THR A 104 4.68 -0.59 -3.45
C THR A 104 4.13 -1.14 -2.13
N THR A 105 4.89 -1.03 -1.06
CA THR A 105 4.50 -1.43 0.29
C THR A 105 3.84 -0.26 1.04
N PHE A 106 2.65 -0.52 1.61
CA PHE A 106 1.94 0.42 2.50
C PHE A 106 1.57 -0.33 3.77
N ARG A 107 2.23 0.01 4.87
CA ARG A 107 2.12 -0.72 6.14
C ARG A 107 1.83 0.21 7.31
N GLU A 108 2.38 1.42 7.25
CA GLU A 108 2.23 2.45 8.27
C GLU A 108 1.41 3.62 7.73
N ASN A 109 0.53 4.14 8.58
CA ASN A 109 -0.21 5.37 8.36
C ASN A 109 0.06 6.30 9.57
N PRO A 110 -0.10 7.64 9.42
CA PRO A 110 0.04 8.56 10.54
C PRO A 110 -0.88 8.21 11.71
N LYS A 111 -0.37 8.34 12.94
CA LYS A 111 -1.14 8.04 14.16
C LYS A 111 -2.39 8.92 14.22
N TYR A 112 -3.54 8.33 14.58
CA TYR A 112 -4.87 8.95 14.68
C TYR A 112 -5.58 9.28 13.36
N PHE A 113 -5.04 8.84 12.21
CA PHE A 113 -5.67 9.01 10.89
C PHE A 113 -6.05 7.67 10.23
#